data_AF-A0A957EYI0-F1
#
_entry.id   AF-A0A957EYI0-F1
#
_cell.length_a   1.000
_cell.length_b   1.000
_cell.length_c   1.000
_cell.angle_alpha   90.00
_cell.angle_beta   90.00
_cell.angle_gamma   90.00
#
_symmetry.space_group_name_H-M   'P 1'
#
loop_
_entity.id
_entity.type
_entity.pdbx_description
1 polymer ?
#
loop_
_entity_poly.entity_id
_entity_poly.type
_entity_poly.pdbx_seq_one_letter_code
_entity_poly.pdbx_strand_id
1 'polypeptide(L)'
;MQEESVKFLDRNQPEFAVAAAAEMAEAIFGLRGELQPLPSERDQNFRLRTATGAGYVLKIANVDEDPGVVAFQTAALRHMAQEAPTLPLPRVVPTSAGEPWQM
;
A
#
# COMPACT_ATOMS: atom_id res chain seq x y z
N MET A 1 17.17 21.30 -29.32
CA MET A 1 16.19 21.52 -28.26
C MET A 1 15.71 20.14 -27.86
N GLN A 2 16.28 19.57 -26.80
CA GLN A 2 15.85 18.25 -26.34
C GLN A 2 14.49 18.45 -25.67
N GLU A 3 13.47 17.72 -26.12
CA GLU A 3 12.21 17.59 -25.37
C GLU A 3 12.57 16.88 -24.07
N GLU A 4 12.78 17.67 -23.03
CA GLU A 4 12.83 17.17 -21.67
C GLU A 4 11.42 16.63 -21.37
N SER A 5 11.22 15.34 -21.62
CA SER A 5 9.98 14.65 -21.29
C SER A 5 9.68 14.94 -19.83
N VAL A 6 8.54 15.59 -19.58
CA VAL A 6 8.11 15.96 -18.23
C VAL A 6 7.81 14.66 -17.48
N LYS A 7 8.82 14.13 -16.80
CA LYS A 7 8.80 12.88 -16.02
C LYS A 7 7.63 12.81 -15.02
N PHE A 8 7.05 13.96 -14.66
CA PHE A 8 5.92 14.08 -13.75
C PHE A 8 4.55 13.66 -14.31
N LEU A 9 4.38 13.61 -15.64
CA LEU A 9 3.10 13.21 -16.26
C LEU A 9 3.01 11.72 -16.55
N ASP A 10 4.13 11.00 -16.52
CA ASP A 10 4.12 9.55 -16.60
C ASP A 10 3.73 8.97 -15.25
N ARG A 11 2.56 8.32 -15.21
CA ARG A 11 2.04 7.69 -13.99
C ARG A 11 2.79 6.41 -13.65
N ASN A 12 3.31 5.71 -14.66
CA ASN A 12 4.01 4.43 -14.55
C ASN A 12 3.44 3.50 -13.47
N GLN A 13 2.10 3.42 -13.35
CA GLN A 13 1.46 2.69 -12.25
C GLN A 13 1.84 1.22 -12.32
N PRO A 14 2.04 0.56 -11.17
CA PRO A 14 2.17 -0.89 -11.17
C PRO A 14 0.88 -1.53 -11.70
N GLU A 15 1.02 -2.54 -12.56
CA GLU A 15 -0.10 -3.23 -13.23
C GLU A 15 -0.20 -4.69 -12.77
N PHE A 16 -0.23 -4.93 -11.46
CA PHE A 16 -0.41 -6.29 -10.95
C PHE A 16 -1.86 -6.76 -11.16
N ALA A 17 -2.02 -7.99 -11.62
CA ALA A 17 -3.32 -8.64 -11.66
C ALA A 17 -3.87 -8.84 -10.24
N VAL A 18 -5.20 -8.80 -10.09
CA VAL A 18 -5.88 -8.98 -8.79
C VAL A 18 -5.45 -10.29 -8.11
N ALA A 19 -5.29 -11.37 -8.87
CA ALA A 19 -4.84 -12.67 -8.35
C ALA A 19 -3.42 -12.59 -7.76
N ALA A 20 -2.48 -11.95 -8.47
CA ALA A 20 -1.12 -11.77 -7.98
C ALA A 20 -1.08 -10.88 -6.73
N ALA A 21 -1.87 -9.81 -6.69
CA ALA A 21 -1.99 -8.96 -5.51
C ALA A 21 -2.60 -9.71 -4.30
N ALA A 22 -3.54 -10.63 -4.54
CA ALA A 22 -4.10 -11.48 -3.50
C ALA A 22 -3.07 -12.47 -2.94
N GLU A 23 -2.26 -13.08 -3.81
CA GLU A 23 -1.14 -13.95 -3.41
C GLU A 23 -0.12 -13.19 -2.55
N MET A 24 0.22 -11.95 -2.92
CA MET A 24 1.09 -11.10 -2.11
C MET A 24 0.50 -10.79 -0.73
N ALA A 25 -0.80 -10.47 -0.67
CA ALA A 25 -1.48 -10.19 0.60
C ALA A 25 -1.45 -11.39 1.55
N GLU A 26 -1.68 -12.60 1.01
CA GLU A 26 -1.62 -13.84 1.79
C GLU A 26 -0.19 -14.19 2.19
N ALA A 27 0.78 -14.10 1.27
CA ALA A 27 2.16 -14.49 1.52
C ALA A 27 2.90 -13.53 2.48
N ILE A 28 2.67 -12.22 2.38
CA ILE A 28 3.41 -11.21 3.15
C ILE A 28 2.71 -10.88 4.47
N PHE A 29 1.37 -10.81 4.45
CA PHE A 29 0.59 -10.32 5.60
C PHE A 29 -0.31 -11.40 6.21
N GLY A 30 -0.40 -12.60 5.62
CA GLY A 30 -1.34 -13.63 6.07
C GLY A 30 -2.81 -13.23 5.87
N LEU A 31 -3.08 -12.25 5.01
CA LEU A 31 -4.42 -11.71 4.78
C LEU A 31 -5.04 -12.33 3.53
N ARG A 32 -6.11 -13.11 3.74
CA ARG A 32 -6.90 -13.71 2.66
C ARG A 32 -8.29 -13.08 2.58
N GLY A 33 -8.73 -12.76 1.37
CA GLY A 33 -10.03 -12.14 1.14
C GLY A 33 -10.30 -11.82 -0.33
N GLU A 34 -11.46 -11.19 -0.56
CA GLU A 34 -11.80 -10.63 -1.86
C GLU A 34 -11.03 -9.32 -2.07
N LEU A 35 -10.31 -9.22 -3.20
CA LEU A 35 -9.64 -7.98 -3.62
C LEU A 35 -10.45 -7.28 -4.71
N GLN A 36 -10.62 -5.97 -4.55
CA GLN A 36 -11.22 -5.09 -5.54
C GLN A 36 -10.27 -3.91 -5.82
N PRO A 37 -9.97 -3.59 -7.09
CA PRO A 37 -9.15 -2.42 -7.42
C PRO A 37 -9.76 -1.12 -6.87
N LEU A 38 -8.89 -0.22 -6.40
CA LEU A 38 -9.25 1.14 -6.00
C LEU A 38 -8.58 2.14 -6.94
N PRO A 39 -9.27 3.25 -7.29
CA PRO A 39 -8.64 4.33 -8.03
C PRO A 39 -7.38 4.86 -7.32
N SER A 40 -6.34 5.11 -8.10
CA SER A 40 -5.06 5.64 -7.64
C SER A 40 -4.38 6.41 -8.77
N GLU A 41 -3.44 7.28 -8.43
CA GLU A 41 -2.70 8.11 -9.41
C GLU A 41 -1.29 7.60 -9.72
N ARG A 42 -0.54 7.10 -8.73
CA ARG A 42 0.85 6.62 -8.89
C ARG A 42 1.04 5.19 -8.40
N ASP A 43 0.45 4.86 -7.25
CA ASP A 43 0.45 3.51 -6.69
C ASP A 43 -0.65 2.66 -7.33
N GLN A 44 -0.65 1.36 -7.06
CA GLN A 44 -1.80 0.49 -7.29
C GLN A 44 -2.42 0.10 -5.95
N ASN A 45 -3.71 0.39 -5.77
CA ASN A 45 -4.42 0.15 -4.51
C ASN A 45 -5.51 -0.91 -4.70
N PHE A 46 -5.68 -1.78 -3.71
CA PHE A 46 -6.76 -2.75 -3.66
C PHE A 46 -7.46 -2.69 -2.30
N ARG A 47 -8.79 -2.75 -2.32
CA ARG A 47 -9.58 -3.04 -1.13
C ARG A 47 -9.58 -4.55 -0.92
N LEU A 48 -9.14 -5.00 0.24
CA LEU A 48 -9.23 -6.39 0.67
C LEU A 48 -10.34 -6.54 1.71
N ARG A 49 -11.27 -7.48 1.51
CA ARG A 49 -12.29 -7.85 2.49
C ARG A 49 -12.14 -9.32 2.88
N THR A 50 -11.82 -9.58 4.14
CA THR A 50 -11.67 -10.94 4.65
C THR A 50 -13.03 -11.62 4.87
N ALA A 51 -13.03 -12.95 5.00
CA ALA A 51 -14.23 -13.72 5.34
C ALA A 51 -14.86 -13.32 6.68
N THR A 52 -14.06 -12.78 7.61
CA THR A 52 -14.53 -12.27 8.92
C THR A 52 -15.23 -10.91 8.82
N GLY A 53 -15.21 -10.28 7.64
CA GLY A 53 -15.77 -8.94 7.41
C GLY A 53 -14.77 -7.81 7.63
N ALA A 54 -13.57 -8.08 8.16
CA ALA A 54 -12.52 -7.08 8.31
C ALA A 54 -12.04 -6.56 6.93
N GLY A 55 -11.82 -5.23 6.85
CA GLY A 55 -11.43 -4.54 5.63
C GLY A 55 -10.03 -3.93 5.73
N TYR A 56 -9.29 -4.01 4.62
CA TYR A 56 -7.91 -3.52 4.50
C TYR A 56 -7.72 -2.81 3.16
N VAL A 57 -6.66 -2.01 3.07
CA VAL A 57 -6.16 -1.47 1.81
C VAL A 57 -4.76 -2.03 1.59
N LEU A 58 -4.57 -2.79 0.52
CA LEU A 58 -3.26 -3.18 0.02
C LEU A 58 -2.79 -2.08 -0.93
N LYS A 59 -1.63 -1.48 -0.66
CA LYS A 59 -1.00 -0.50 -1.54
C LYS A 59 0.30 -1.09 -2.09
N ILE A 60 0.43 -1.07 -3.41
CA ILE A 60 1.67 -1.42 -4.11
C ILE A 60 2.25 -0.11 -4.62
N ALA A 61 3.35 0.32 -4.00
CA ALA A 61 4.01 1.57 -4.34
C ALA A 61 4.57 1.52 -5.76
N ASN A 62 4.56 2.66 -6.43
CA ASN A 62 5.25 2.83 -7.70
C ASN A 62 6.75 2.53 -7.55
N VAL A 63 7.39 1.93 -8.57
CA VAL A 63 8.84 1.68 -8.57
C VAL A 63 9.67 2.97 -8.57
N ASP A 64 9.11 4.06 -9.11
CA ASP A 64 9.73 5.39 -9.11
C ASP A 64 9.43 6.20 -7.83
N GLU A 65 8.72 5.62 -6.85
CA GLU A 65 8.49 6.26 -5.56
C GLU A 65 9.74 6.20 -4.70
N ASP A 66 10.10 7.31 -4.06
CA ASP A 66 11.23 7.35 -3.13
C ASP A 66 10.92 6.45 -1.91
N PRO A 67 11.73 5.41 -1.62
CA PRO A 67 11.53 4.55 -0.45
C PRO A 67 11.44 5.34 0.86
N GLY A 68 12.12 6.49 0.96
CA GLY A 68 12.04 7.40 2.10
C GLY A 68 10.64 7.99 2.32
N VAL A 69 9.87 8.21 1.25
CA VAL A 69 8.47 8.67 1.35
C VAL A 69 7.59 7.57 1.93
N VAL A 70 7.73 6.33 1.45
CA VAL A 70 6.97 5.17 1.98
C VAL A 70 7.33 4.92 3.46
N ALA A 71 8.62 5.01 3.80
CA ALA A 71 9.10 4.88 5.18
C ALA A 71 8.54 5.98 6.08
N PHE A 72 8.54 7.24 5.61
CA PHE A 72 7.97 8.37 6.34
C PHE A 72 6.46 8.20 6.58
N GLN A 73 5.70 7.83 5.55
CA GLN A 73 4.24 7.59 5.68
C GLN A 73 3.95 6.50 6.71
N THR A 74 4.69 5.39 6.65
CA THR A 74 4.60 4.29 7.62
C THR A 74 4.92 4.74 9.04
N ALA A 75 6.01 5.49 9.22
CA ALA A 75 6.42 6.01 10.51
C ALA A 75 5.39 7.00 11.10
N ALA A 76 4.85 7.89 10.29
CA ALA A 76 3.82 8.85 10.70
C ALA A 76 2.55 8.15 11.19
N LEU A 77 2.04 7.15 10.45
CA LEU A 77 0.86 6.39 10.88
C LEU A 77 1.10 5.60 12.17
N ARG A 78 2.30 5.04 12.35
CA ARG A 78 2.69 4.35 13.59
C ARG A 78 2.76 5.30 14.78
N HIS A 79 3.40 6.46 14.61
CA HIS A 79 3.45 7.49 15.64
C HIS A 79 2.04 7.96 16.02
N MET A 80 1.16 8.18 15.04
CA MET A 80 -0.22 8.60 15.33
C MET A 80 -1.07 7.52 15.99
N ALA A 81 -0.82 6.24 15.71
CA ALA A 81 -1.46 5.17 16.44
C ALA A 81 -1.08 5.15 17.94
N GLN A 82 0.11 5.66 18.30
CA GLN A 82 0.60 5.75 19.68
C GLN A 82 0.12 7.03 20.37
N GLU A 83 0.32 8.19 19.73
CA GLU A 83 0.05 9.49 20.35
C GLU A 83 -1.43 9.90 20.29
N ALA A 84 -2.18 9.41 19.31
CA ALA A 84 -3.57 9.79 19.08
C ALA A 84 -4.45 8.59 18.66
N PRO A 85 -4.56 7.54 19.50
CA PRO A 85 -5.19 6.27 19.14
C PRO A 85 -6.69 6.39 18.82
N THR A 86 -7.35 7.44 19.30
CA THR A 86 -8.78 7.71 19.07
C THR A 86 -9.06 8.39 17.73
N LEU A 87 -8.04 8.92 17.04
CA LEU A 87 -8.23 9.49 15.72
C LEU A 87 -8.54 8.39 14.70
N PRO A 88 -9.53 8.60 13.80
CA PRO A 88 -9.95 7.63 12.79
C PRO A 88 -8.98 7.59 11.60
N LEU A 89 -7.69 7.42 11.91
CA LEU A 89 -6.63 7.28 10.90
C LEU A 89 -6.41 5.78 10.59
N PRO A 90 -5.93 5.45 9.38
CA PRO A 90 -5.48 4.10 9.06
C PRO A 90 -4.44 3.59 10.06
N ARG A 91 -4.38 2.27 10.23
CA ARG A 91 -3.38 1.59 11.05
C ARG A 91 -2.52 0.72 10.15
N VAL A 92 -1.19 0.80 10.33
CA VAL A 92 -0.24 -0.04 9.59
C VAL A 92 -0.41 -1.47 10.08
N VAL A 93 -0.64 -2.39 9.15
CA VAL A 93 -0.69 -3.81 9.43
C VAL A 93 0.73 -4.38 9.30
N PRO A 94 1.29 -5.03 10.34
CA PRO A 94 2.59 -5.68 10.22
C PRO A 94 2.51 -6.87 9.27
N THR A 95 3.65 -7.22 8.69
CA THR A 95 3.83 -8.47 7.95
C THR A 95 3.67 -9.67 8.89
N SER A 96 3.56 -10.88 8.34
CA SER A 96 3.54 -12.11 9.13
C SER A 96 4.80 -12.34 9.97
N ALA A 97 5.90 -11.63 9.68
CA ALA A 97 7.11 -11.62 10.51
C ALA A 97 7.02 -10.67 11.72
N GLY A 98 5.94 -9.91 11.87
CA GLY A 98 5.69 -9.01 13.00
C GLY A 98 6.18 -7.57 12.79
N GLU A 99 6.93 -7.30 11.73
CA GLU A 99 7.44 -5.97 11.38
C GLU A 99 6.66 -5.36 10.21
N PRO A 100 6.55 -4.02 10.08
CA PRO A 100 6.04 -3.39 8.87
C PRO A 100 6.86 -3.81 7.64
N TRP A 101 6.22 -3.87 6.46
CA TRP A 101 6.96 -4.11 5.22
C TRP A 101 7.95 -2.96 4.99
N GLN A 102 9.18 -3.31 4.64
CA GLN A 102 10.23 -2.39 4.22
C GLN A 102 10.72 -2.81 2.83
N MET A 103 11.09 -1.82 2.00
CA MET A 103 11.72 -2.06 0.69
C MET A 103 13.20 -2.42 0.85
#